data_AF-A0A2N3MZV2-F1
#
_entry.id   AF-A0A2N3MZV2-F1
#
_cell.length_a   1.000
_cell.length_b   1.000
_cell.length_c   1.000
_cell.angle_alpha   90.00
_cell.angle_beta   90.00
_cell.angle_gamma   90.00
#
_symmetry.space_group_name_H-M   'P 1'
#
loop_
_entity.id
_entity.type
_entity.pdbx_description
1 polymer ?
#
loop_
_entity_poly.entity_id
_entity_poly.type
_entity_poly.pdbx_seq_one_letter_code
_entity_poly.pdbx_strand_id
1 'polypeptide(L)'
;MPLAAFRRSSQQDDLTELAKSHLKNDLTEGDRKILKKSATRVATPTSFGSLLGLGLGVYFAYKLRRGRVDMFNAFKAAQKPTQVVFADGRTEAIPDITGLLRPTALGDAFTYFFCGLGGLFLGGETGFLAGTWSATRAIRKNPESEKRIEVAYRKFKADCLRREAQRLESGSPVTYY
;
A
#
# COMPACT_ATOMS: atom_id res chain seq x y z
N MET A 1 -0.97 -1.27 6.99
CA MET A 1 -0.20 -2.01 8.01
C MET A 1 -1.14 -2.94 8.73
N PRO A 2 -0.92 -4.27 8.71
CA PRO A 2 -1.86 -5.22 9.31
C PRO A 2 -1.84 -5.11 10.85
N LEU A 3 -3.00 -5.36 11.49
CA LEU A 3 -3.18 -5.38 12.95
C LEU A 3 -2.19 -6.32 13.67
N ALA A 4 -1.65 -7.33 12.98
CA ALA A 4 -0.61 -8.22 13.48
C ALA A 4 0.71 -7.51 13.85
N ALA A 5 1.03 -6.37 13.22
CA ALA A 5 2.21 -5.58 13.57
C ALA A 5 2.07 -4.86 14.92
N PHE A 6 0.84 -4.64 15.39
CA PHE A 6 0.55 -4.06 16.71
C PHE A 6 0.35 -5.12 17.79
N ARG A 7 0.20 -6.40 17.41
CA ARG A 7 0.12 -7.51 18.36
C ARG A 7 1.53 -7.84 18.85
N ARG A 8 1.93 -7.19 19.94
CA ARG A 8 3.17 -7.50 20.64
C ARG A 8 3.14 -8.97 21.05
N SER A 9 3.93 -9.79 20.38
CA SER A 9 4.14 -11.19 20.72
C SER A 9 5.55 -11.32 21.28
N SER A 10 5.73 -12.22 22.25
CA SER A 10 7.07 -12.59 22.73
C SER A 10 8.00 -12.95 21.56
N GLN A 11 7.44 -13.53 20.51
CA GLN A 11 8.14 -13.85 19.27
C GLN A 11 8.74 -12.63 18.56
N GLN A 12 8.01 -11.52 18.48
CA GLN A 12 8.50 -10.28 17.89
C GLN A 12 9.56 -9.61 18.77
N ASP A 13 9.39 -9.65 20.09
CA ASP A 13 10.37 -9.10 21.02
C ASP A 13 11.71 -9.86 20.92
N ASP A 14 11.68 -11.20 20.86
CA ASP A 14 12.87 -12.05 20.66
C ASP A 14 13.61 -11.74 19.35
N LEU A 15 12.88 -11.59 18.23
CA LEU A 15 13.46 -11.30 16.92
C LEU A 15 14.02 -9.87 16.89
N THR A 16 13.37 -8.94 17.58
CA THR A 16 13.85 -7.57 17.72
C THR A 16 15.13 -7.52 18.55
N GLU A 17 15.21 -8.32 19.62
CA GLU A 17 16.43 -8.44 20.42
C GLU A 17 17.57 -9.07 19.62
N LEU A 18 17.28 -10.14 18.87
CA LEU A 18 18.25 -10.76 17.95
C LEU A 18 18.74 -9.75 16.90
N ALA A 19 17.85 -8.96 16.29
CA ALA A 19 18.25 -7.92 15.36
C ALA A 19 19.17 -6.88 16.02
N LYS A 20 18.87 -6.46 17.25
CA LYS A 20 19.70 -5.53 18.02
C LYS A 20 21.08 -6.11 18.34
N SER A 21 21.16 -7.40 18.67
CA SER A 21 22.44 -8.05 18.97
C SER A 21 23.35 -8.10 17.72
N HIS A 22 22.82 -8.50 16.57
CA HIS A 22 23.58 -8.48 15.30
C HIS A 22 23.99 -7.08 14.87
N LEU A 23 23.10 -6.08 15.01
CA LEU A 23 23.46 -4.68 14.72
C LEU A 23 24.58 -4.15 15.62
N LYS A 24 24.65 -4.62 16.88
CA LYS A 24 25.67 -4.21 17.83
C LYS A 24 27.00 -4.93 17.62
N ASN A 25 26.95 -6.25 17.39
CA ASN A 25 28.10 -7.14 17.43
C ASN A 25 28.76 -7.35 16.05
N ASP A 26 27.98 -7.41 14.97
CA ASP A 26 28.52 -7.69 13.63
C ASP A 26 28.85 -6.43 12.81
N LEU A 27 28.42 -5.25 13.26
CA LEU A 27 28.57 -3.99 12.52
C LEU A 27 29.37 -2.94 13.28
N THR A 28 30.14 -2.15 12.53
CA THR A 28 30.81 -0.96 13.05
C THR A 28 29.82 0.20 13.26
N GLU A 29 30.21 1.21 14.03
CA GLU A 29 29.40 2.42 14.19
C GLU A 29 29.13 3.15 12.87
N GLY A 30 30.09 3.15 11.94
CA GLY A 30 29.94 3.72 10.61
C GLY A 30 28.85 3.00 9.82
N ASP A 31 28.88 1.66 9.82
CA ASP A 31 27.90 0.84 9.10
C ASP A 31 26.48 1.02 9.69
N ARG A 32 26.36 1.10 11.02
CA ARG A 32 25.09 1.42 11.70
C ARG A 32 24.52 2.78 11.28
N LYS A 33 25.37 3.81 11.17
CA LYS A 33 24.95 5.15 10.70
C LYS A 33 24.49 5.11 9.24
N ILE A 34 25.18 4.35 8.38
CA ILE A 34 24.79 4.15 6.99
C ILE A 34 23.41 3.49 6.91
N LEU A 35 23.18 2.40 7.66
CA LEU A 35 21.89 1.72 7.70
C LEU A 35 20.75 2.62 8.20
N LYS A 36 20.98 3.37 9.29
CA LYS A 36 20.00 4.34 9.80
C LYS A 36 19.66 5.40 8.75
N LYS A 37 20.67 5.96 8.09
CA LYS A 37 20.48 6.96 7.03
C LYS A 37 19.77 6.38 5.80
N SER A 38 20.08 5.16 5.43
CA SER A 38 19.40 4.42 4.34
C SER A 38 17.94 4.16 4.68
N ALA A 39 17.62 3.76 5.91
CA ALA A 39 16.24 3.60 6.36
C ALA A 39 15.45 4.93 6.26
N THR A 40 16.05 6.05 6.69
CA THR A 40 15.43 7.37 6.53
C THR A 40 15.23 7.74 5.06
N ARG A 41 16.20 7.41 4.19
CA ARG A 41 16.08 7.62 2.73
C ARG A 41 14.98 6.81 2.07
N VAL A 42 14.61 5.65 2.63
CA VAL A 42 13.43 4.90 2.18
C VAL A 42 12.15 5.51 2.75
N ALA A 43 12.16 5.84 4.04
CA ALA A 43 10.98 6.37 4.74
C ALA A 43 10.51 7.71 4.18
N THR A 44 11.41 8.68 3.93
CA THR A 44 11.01 10.02 3.51
C THR A 44 10.22 10.03 2.18
N PRO A 45 10.72 9.41 1.09
CA PRO A 45 9.99 9.37 -0.17
C PRO A 45 8.74 8.49 -0.10
N THR A 46 8.75 7.40 0.68
CA THR A 46 7.57 6.55 0.90
C THR A 46 6.44 7.35 1.57
N SER A 47 6.75 8.06 2.65
CA SER A 47 5.78 8.89 3.37
C SER A 47 5.24 10.02 2.49
N PHE A 48 6.12 10.70 1.77
CA PHE A 48 5.73 11.77 0.87
C PHE A 48 4.87 11.27 -0.30
N GLY A 49 5.29 10.17 -0.93
CA GLY A 49 4.53 9.50 -1.99
C GLY A 49 3.16 9.02 -1.51
N SER A 50 3.09 8.43 -0.32
CA SER A 50 1.82 8.01 0.31
C SER A 50 0.87 9.18 0.52
N LEU A 51 1.39 10.30 1.05
CA LEU A 51 0.58 11.50 1.31
C LEU A 51 0.07 12.13 0.01
N LEU A 52 0.95 12.28 -0.98
CA LEU A 52 0.57 12.77 -2.31
C LEU A 52 -0.42 11.84 -2.99
N GLY A 53 -0.19 10.54 -2.94
CA GLY A 53 -1.05 9.52 -3.51
C GLY A 53 -2.45 9.52 -2.90
N LEU A 54 -2.54 9.60 -1.57
CA LEU A 54 -3.83 9.76 -0.87
C LEU A 54 -4.54 11.05 -1.32
N GLY A 55 -3.82 12.17 -1.38
CA GLY A 55 -4.38 13.46 -1.82
C GLY A 55 -4.93 13.39 -3.24
N LEU A 56 -4.16 12.81 -4.17
CA LEU A 56 -4.61 12.57 -5.55
C LEU A 56 -5.80 11.61 -5.60
N GLY A 57 -5.79 10.55 -4.80
CA GLY A 57 -6.91 9.61 -4.68
C GLY A 57 -8.21 10.29 -4.25
N VAL A 58 -8.15 11.14 -3.23
CA VAL A 58 -9.29 11.94 -2.77
C VAL A 58 -9.75 12.93 -3.84
N TYR A 59 -8.81 13.59 -4.54
CA TYR A 59 -9.13 14.49 -5.64
C TYR A 59 -9.84 13.77 -6.80
N PHE A 60 -9.37 12.59 -7.19
CA PHE A 60 -10.03 11.76 -8.20
C PHE A 60 -11.41 11.29 -7.75
N ALA A 61 -11.57 10.89 -6.49
CA ALA A 61 -12.88 10.54 -5.93
C ALA A 61 -13.86 11.70 -6.03
N TYR A 62 -13.43 12.92 -5.69
CA TYR A 62 -14.23 14.13 -5.83
C TYR A 62 -14.63 14.40 -7.29
N LYS A 63 -13.68 14.29 -8.23
CA LYS A 63 -13.95 14.46 -9.67
C LYS A 63 -14.94 13.43 -10.21
N LEU A 64 -14.79 12.15 -9.85
CA LEU A 64 -15.71 11.07 -10.22
C LEU A 64 -17.11 11.30 -9.67
N ARG A 65 -17.22 11.68 -8.40
CA ARG A 65 -18.50 12.01 -7.76
C ARG A 65 -19.20 13.15 -8.51
N ARG A 66 -18.47 14.24 -8.79
CA ARG A 66 -19.01 15.37 -9.52
C ARG A 66 -19.51 14.96 -10.91
N GLY A 67 -18.72 14.20 -11.67
CA GLY A 67 -19.12 13.69 -12.98
C GLY A 67 -20.39 12.84 -12.94
N ARG A 68 -20.55 11.98 -11.92
CA ARG A 68 -21.79 11.21 -11.73
C ARG A 68 -23.01 12.08 -11.45
N VAL A 69 -22.84 13.12 -10.62
CA VAL A 69 -23.93 14.07 -10.32
C VAL A 69 -24.32 14.87 -11.56
N ASP A 70 -23.33 15.37 -12.31
CA ASP A 70 -23.55 16.12 -13.54
C ASP A 70 -24.27 15.25 -14.59
N MET A 71 -23.85 13.99 -14.74
CA MET A 71 -24.50 13.01 -15.59
C MET A 71 -25.96 12.76 -15.16
N PHE A 72 -26.20 12.51 -13.87
CA PHE A 72 -27.56 12.30 -13.36
C PHE A 72 -28.47 13.51 -13.61
N ASN A 73 -27.96 14.72 -13.39
CA ASN A 73 -28.70 15.95 -13.64
C ASN A 73 -29.03 16.12 -15.14
N ALA A 74 -28.09 15.80 -16.03
CA ALA A 74 -28.32 15.83 -17.47
C ALA A 74 -29.44 14.85 -17.90
N PHE A 75 -29.39 13.60 -17.42
CA PHE A 75 -30.42 12.59 -17.72
C PHE A 75 -31.79 12.93 -17.12
N LYS A 76 -31.81 13.57 -15.94
CA LYS A 76 -33.05 14.01 -15.29
C LYS A 76 -33.69 15.19 -16.02
N ALA A 77 -32.89 16.15 -16.51
CA ALA A 77 -33.37 17.38 -17.13
C ALA A 77 -33.65 17.24 -18.63
N ALA A 78 -33.07 16.26 -19.32
CA ALA A 78 -33.32 16.00 -20.73
C ALA A 78 -34.74 15.45 -20.95
N GLN A 79 -35.38 15.84 -22.06
CA GLN A 79 -36.61 15.17 -22.51
C GLN A 79 -36.31 13.70 -22.80
N LYS A 80 -37.02 12.80 -22.12
CA LYS A 80 -36.81 11.36 -22.24
C LYS A 80 -37.61 10.81 -23.42
N PRO A 81 -36.97 10.17 -24.43
CA PRO A 81 -37.72 9.44 -25.44
C PRO A 81 -38.43 8.28 -24.75
N THR A 82 -39.73 8.15 -24.95
CA THR A 82 -40.56 7.11 -24.32
C THR A 82 -40.68 5.86 -25.18
N GLN A 83 -40.48 6.00 -26.49
CA GLN A 83 -40.71 4.95 -27.46
C GLN A 83 -39.72 5.01 -28.64
N VAL A 84 -39.28 3.85 -29.12
CA VAL A 84 -38.54 3.69 -30.37
C VAL A 84 -39.50 3.10 -31.40
N VAL A 85 -39.60 3.72 -32.57
CA VAL A 85 -40.34 3.16 -33.71
C VAL A 85 -39.33 2.56 -34.68
N PHE A 86 -39.45 1.26 -34.93
CA PHE A 86 -38.61 0.53 -35.86
C PHE A 86 -39.12 0.70 -37.31
N ALA A 87 -38.25 0.44 -38.29
CA ALA A 87 -38.59 0.60 -39.71
C ALA A 87 -39.74 -0.30 -40.18
N ASP A 88 -40.04 -1.38 -39.44
CA ASP A 88 -41.16 -2.29 -39.65
C ASP A 88 -42.47 -1.83 -38.99
N GLY A 89 -42.47 -0.65 -38.35
CA GLY A 89 -43.63 -0.07 -37.66
C GLY A 89 -43.85 -0.59 -36.24
N ARG A 90 -42.99 -1.47 -35.72
CA ARG A 90 -43.05 -1.87 -34.31
C ARG A 90 -42.64 -0.72 -33.40
N THR A 91 -43.30 -0.61 -32.26
CA THR A 91 -42.97 0.37 -31.22
C THR A 91 -42.55 -0.35 -29.94
N GLU A 92 -41.37 -0.05 -29.42
CA GLU A 92 -40.91 -0.55 -28.11
C GLU A 92 -40.70 0.60 -27.12
N ALA A 93 -41.11 0.39 -25.87
CA ALA A 93 -40.94 1.36 -24.81
C ALA A 93 -39.48 1.37 -24.32
N ILE A 94 -38.91 2.57 -24.16
CA ILE A 94 -37.56 2.72 -23.60
C ILE A 94 -37.68 2.66 -22.07
N PRO A 95 -36.96 1.74 -21.40
CA PRO A 95 -36.98 1.65 -19.95
C PRO A 95 -36.33 2.88 -19.30
N ASP A 96 -36.95 3.44 -18.26
CA ASP A 96 -36.38 4.56 -17.51
C ASP A 96 -35.24 4.07 -16.59
N ILE A 97 -34.00 4.29 -17.02
CA ILE A 97 -32.79 3.93 -16.28
C ILE A 97 -32.38 4.98 -15.23
N THR A 98 -33.12 6.08 -15.08
CA THR A 98 -32.74 7.19 -14.18
C THR A 98 -32.54 6.75 -12.73
N GLY A 99 -33.35 5.78 -12.26
CA GLY A 99 -33.22 5.22 -10.91
C GLY A 99 -31.89 4.51 -10.67
N LEU A 100 -31.33 3.87 -11.70
CA LEU A 100 -30.04 3.15 -11.63
C LEU A 100 -28.85 4.10 -11.62
N LEU A 101 -29.00 5.28 -12.22
CA LEU A 101 -27.94 6.30 -12.30
C LEU A 101 -27.92 7.23 -11.07
N ARG A 102 -28.86 7.06 -10.14
CA ARG A 102 -28.98 7.92 -8.97
C ARG A 102 -27.73 7.83 -8.09
N PRO A 103 -27.07 8.96 -7.78
CA PRO A 103 -25.97 8.98 -6.83
C PRO A 103 -26.44 8.46 -5.46
N THR A 104 -25.64 7.58 -4.83
CA THR A 104 -25.93 7.03 -3.51
C THR A 104 -24.81 7.35 -2.52
N ALA A 105 -25.17 7.56 -1.25
CA ALA A 105 -24.19 7.84 -0.20
C ALA A 105 -23.20 6.69 0.01
N LEU A 106 -23.68 5.44 -0.10
CA LEU A 106 -22.86 4.24 0.00
C LEU A 106 -21.88 4.12 -1.19
N GLY A 107 -22.35 4.39 -2.41
CA GLY A 107 -21.48 4.44 -3.59
C GLY A 107 -20.40 5.53 -3.48
N ASP A 108 -20.75 6.69 -2.94
CA ASP A 108 -19.79 7.76 -2.65
C ASP A 108 -18.76 7.33 -1.60
N ALA A 109 -19.19 6.70 -0.50
CA ALA A 109 -18.28 6.19 0.53
C ALA A 109 -17.27 5.18 -0.03
N PHE A 110 -17.72 4.21 -0.84
CA PHE A 110 -16.83 3.28 -1.52
C PHE A 110 -15.89 3.98 -2.50
N THR A 111 -16.35 5.02 -3.20
CA THR A 111 -15.51 5.78 -4.13
C THR A 111 -14.34 6.44 -3.40
N TYR A 112 -14.60 7.14 -2.29
CA TYR A 112 -13.54 7.74 -1.48
C TYR A 112 -12.63 6.69 -0.84
N PHE A 113 -13.20 5.58 -0.37
CA PHE A 113 -12.42 4.49 0.22
C PHE A 113 -11.46 3.87 -0.80
N PHE A 114 -11.94 3.41 -1.95
CA PHE A 114 -11.11 2.73 -2.94
C PHE A 114 -10.16 3.67 -3.67
N CYS A 115 -10.59 4.88 -4.03
CA CYS A 115 -9.67 5.86 -4.63
C CYS A 115 -8.62 6.34 -3.61
N GLY A 116 -9.00 6.53 -2.35
CA GLY A 116 -8.07 6.87 -1.28
C GLY A 116 -7.05 5.75 -1.01
N LEU A 117 -7.53 4.50 -0.87
CA LEU A 117 -6.69 3.33 -0.66
C LEU A 117 -5.76 3.07 -1.86
N GLY A 118 -6.31 3.12 -3.07
CA GLY A 118 -5.54 2.95 -4.30
C GLY A 118 -4.51 4.05 -4.49
N GLY A 119 -4.88 5.31 -4.24
CA GLY A 119 -3.97 6.44 -4.27
C GLY A 119 -2.84 6.31 -3.24
N LEU A 120 -3.18 5.98 -1.99
CA LEU A 120 -2.21 5.74 -0.91
C LEU A 120 -1.23 4.62 -1.29
N PHE A 121 -1.75 3.50 -1.81
CA PHE A 121 -0.95 2.35 -2.21
C PHE A 121 -0.01 2.70 -3.36
N LEU A 122 -0.53 3.22 -4.47
CA LEU A 122 0.26 3.59 -5.64
C LEU A 122 1.34 4.64 -5.31
N GLY A 123 0.96 5.66 -4.54
CA GLY A 123 1.89 6.69 -4.08
C GLY A 123 2.95 6.14 -3.12
N GLY A 124 2.55 5.28 -2.19
CA GLY A 124 3.44 4.65 -1.22
C GLY A 124 4.44 3.70 -1.86
N GLU A 125 3.99 2.82 -2.77
CA GLU A 125 4.89 1.90 -3.50
C GLU A 125 5.86 2.65 -4.40
N THR A 126 5.38 3.69 -5.10
CA THR A 126 6.26 4.51 -5.95
C THR A 126 7.33 5.22 -5.11
N GLY A 127 6.92 5.80 -3.97
CA GLY A 127 7.84 6.40 -3.01
C GLY A 127 8.82 5.39 -2.41
N PHE A 128 8.34 4.18 -2.11
CA PHE A 128 9.16 3.09 -1.58
C PHE A 128 10.21 2.60 -2.57
N LEU A 129 9.84 2.41 -3.84
CA LEU A 129 10.78 2.03 -4.90
C LEU A 129 11.84 3.11 -5.12
N ALA A 130 11.43 4.39 -5.19
CA ALA A 130 12.35 5.51 -5.32
C ALA A 130 13.31 5.62 -4.11
N GLY A 131 12.78 5.45 -2.90
CA GLY A 131 13.54 5.44 -1.67
C GLY A 131 14.54 4.28 -1.60
N THR A 132 14.12 3.07 -2.00
CA THR A 132 14.96 1.86 -2.03
C THR A 132 16.09 2.01 -3.03
N TRP A 133 15.81 2.54 -4.22
CA TRP A 133 16.84 2.82 -5.22
C TRP A 133 17.89 3.81 -4.71
N SER A 134 17.44 4.91 -4.08
CA SER A 134 18.32 5.91 -3.47
C SER A 134 19.16 5.35 -2.32
N ALA A 135 18.55 4.56 -1.44
CA ALA A 135 19.22 3.89 -0.33
C ALA A 135 20.27 2.88 -0.80
N THR A 136 19.92 2.05 -1.80
CA THR A 136 20.82 1.06 -2.40
C THR A 136 22.03 1.74 -3.02
N ARG A 137 21.80 2.81 -3.80
CA ARG A 137 22.88 3.60 -4.39
C ARG A 137 23.80 4.19 -3.33
N ALA A 138 23.28 4.56 -2.16
CA ALA A 138 24.07 5.09 -1.08
C ALA A 138 24.90 4.04 -0.33
N ILE A 139 24.37 2.84 -0.12
CA ILE A 139 25.10 1.73 0.50
C ILE A 139 26.27 1.31 -0.41
N ARG A 140 26.01 1.18 -1.72
CA ARG A 140 26.99 0.82 -2.75
C ARG A 140 28.15 1.80 -2.92
N LYS A 141 28.06 3.02 -2.35
CA LYS A 141 29.19 3.97 -2.37
C LYS A 141 30.38 3.48 -1.55
N ASN A 142 30.15 2.62 -0.55
CA ASN A 142 31.21 2.02 0.25
C ASN A 142 31.13 0.48 0.13
N PRO A 143 31.93 -0.13 -0.77
CA PRO A 143 31.83 -1.56 -1.06
C PRO A 143 32.24 -2.44 0.13
N GLU A 144 33.09 -1.95 1.03
CA GLU A 144 33.47 -2.70 2.24
C GLU A 144 32.34 -2.71 3.27
N SER A 145 31.71 -1.56 3.49
CA SER A 145 30.51 -1.46 4.33
C SER A 145 29.37 -2.31 3.77
N GLU A 146 29.16 -2.31 2.45
CA GLU A 146 28.16 -3.15 1.79
C GLU A 146 28.39 -4.64 2.10
N LYS A 147 29.62 -5.14 1.93
CA LYS A 147 29.97 -6.54 2.23
C LYS A 147 29.74 -6.88 3.70
N ARG A 148 30.14 -6.01 4.64
CA ARG A 148 29.92 -6.24 6.08
C ARG A 148 28.43 -6.28 6.43
N ILE A 149 27.65 -5.35 5.88
CA ILE A 149 26.19 -5.30 6.05
C ILE A 149 25.55 -6.57 5.49
N GLU A 150 25.96 -7.02 4.31
CA GLU A 150 25.42 -8.23 3.69
C GLU A 150 25.72 -9.48 4.52
N VAL A 151 26.96 -9.64 5.00
CA VAL A 151 27.33 -10.77 5.86
C VAL A 151 26.55 -10.74 7.18
N ALA A 152 26.45 -9.57 7.83
CA ALA A 152 25.66 -9.43 9.05
C ALA A 152 24.17 -9.76 8.82
N TYR A 153 23.61 -9.32 7.69
CA TYR A 153 22.22 -9.63 7.33
C TYR A 153 22.00 -11.12 7.06
N ARG A 154 22.94 -11.80 6.39
CA ARG A 154 22.89 -13.25 6.16
C ARG A 154 22.93 -14.03 7.48
N LYS A 155 23.81 -13.64 8.42
CA LYS A 155 23.89 -14.25 9.76
C LYS A 155 22.57 -14.07 10.52
N PHE A 156 22.06 -12.84 10.57
CA PHE A 156 20.77 -12.54 11.19
C PHE A 156 19.64 -13.40 10.61
N LYS A 157 19.54 -13.51 9.29
CA LYS A 157 18.52 -14.34 8.63
C LYS A 157 18.66 -15.83 8.99
N ALA A 158 19.89 -16.33 9.03
CA ALA A 158 20.15 -17.71 9.44
C ALA A 158 19.71 -17.96 10.89
N ASP A 159 19.98 -17.04 11.81
CA ASP A 159 19.58 -17.17 13.21
C ASP A 159 18.07 -17.01 13.42
N CYS A 160 17.40 -16.14 12.65
CA CYS A 160 15.94 -16.10 12.60
C CYS A 160 15.34 -17.45 12.20
N LEU A 161 15.83 -18.05 11.11
CA LEU A 161 15.35 -19.35 10.63
C LEU A 161 15.62 -20.48 11.61
N ARG A 162 16.79 -20.47 12.29
CA ARG A 162 17.10 -21.45 13.35
C ARG A 162 16.12 -21.34 14.52
N ARG A 163 15.79 -20.12 14.96
CA ARG A 163 14.82 -19.90 16.04
C ARG A 163 13.41 -20.30 15.63
N GLU A 164 13.03 -20.05 14.38
CA GLU A 164 11.75 -20.49 13.85
C GLU A 164 11.66 -22.01 13.80
N ALA A 165 12.70 -22.69 13.31
CA ALA A 165 12.79 -24.15 13.33
C ALA A 165 12.70 -24.72 14.76
N GLN A 166 13.46 -24.17 15.71
CA GLN A 166 13.40 -24.59 17.13
C GLN A 166 12.01 -24.43 17.73
N ARG A 167 11.27 -23.37 17.37
CA ARG A 167 9.89 -23.17 17.84
C ARG A 167 8.93 -24.20 17.25
N LEU A 168 9.11 -24.56 15.98
CA LEU A 168 8.33 -25.61 15.32
C LEU A 168 8.62 -26.98 15.96
N GLU A 169 9.89 -27.26 16.28
CA GLU A 169 10.33 -28.48 16.97
C GLU A 169 9.80 -28.54 18.42
N SER A 170 9.70 -27.41 19.11
CA SER A 170 9.21 -27.34 20.49
C SER A 170 7.68 -27.49 20.63
N GLY A 171 6.97 -27.82 19.55
CA GLY A 171 5.52 -28.01 19.54
C GLY A 171 4.71 -26.70 19.61
N SER A 172 5.33 -25.55 19.27
CA SER A 172 4.58 -24.30 19.19
C SER A 172 3.56 -24.37 18.05
N PRO A 173 2.34 -23.83 18.21
CA PRO A 173 1.33 -23.86 17.16
C PRO A 173 1.85 -23.17 15.90
N VAL A 174 1.80 -23.89 14.77
CA VAL A 174 2.11 -23.34 13.46
C VAL A 174 1.12 -22.23 13.18
N THR A 175 1.59 -20.99 13.15
CA THR A 175 0.74 -19.85 12.82
C THR A 175 0.62 -19.83 11.30
N TYR A 176 -0.47 -20.42 10.79
CA TYR A 176 -0.85 -20.27 9.39
C TYR A 176 -1.26 -18.81 9.19
N TYR A 177 -0.46 -18.06 8.42
CA TYR A 177 -0.81 -16.71 7.96
C TYR A 177 -1.67 -16.78 6.72
#